data_AF-A0A072TTH4-F1
#
_entry.id   AF-A0A072TTH4-F1
#
_cell.length_a   1.000
_cell.length_b   1.000
_cell.length_c   1.000
_cell.angle_alpha   90.00
_cell.angle_beta   90.00
_cell.angle_gamma   90.00
#
_symmetry.space_group_name_H-M   'P 1'
#
loop_
_entity.id
_entity.type
_entity.pdbx_description
1 polymer ?
#
loop_
_entity_poly.entity_id
_entity_poly.type
_entity_poly.pdbx_seq_one_letter_code
_entity_poly.pdbx_strand_id
1 'polypeptide(L)'
;MSSAEKPSSKGQAWFCTTGLPSDIVVEVDDMTFHLHKFPLMSKSRKLHNLITQQEEAEAITHSTVPEEEEDEDEIVEEQCHVTFTDFPGGSEAFEMAAKFCYGVKMELSPSNVASLRCAGEFLEMTEEYSEDNLISKTDKFLSQNVLKSLGNSIKTLKSCEKLFPMAEDLGITERCIESVISRASSADPALFGWPVSEAAASASKQILWNGIDAAGRRNGAGAGDSWFEDLALLRVPLFKRLILAMKDAELNPEIIETCVMYYAKKYIPGVSRSSRKPLPSSSSVSSEAEQKEILETVVMNLPPEKNLNSSTATRFLFGLLRTANILNASESCRNALEKKIGLQLEEATLDDLLVPSYSYLNETLYDVDCVERILSHFLNSFEARNSTAGVVTVAEVIEEGEAAESRSPAMMLVGKLIDGYLSEIASDANLKPERFYNFAISLPDQARLFDDGLYRAVDVYLKV
;
A
#
# COMPACT_ATOMS: atom_id res chain seq x y z
N MET A 1 -19.02 2.38 53.29
CA MET A 1 -18.98 3.05 51.97
C MET A 1 -19.03 1.94 50.94
N SER A 2 -20.12 1.90 50.18
CA SER A 2 -20.45 0.87 49.21
C SER A 2 -19.41 0.82 48.10
N SER A 3 -18.92 -0.39 47.82
CA SER A 3 -18.14 -0.69 46.62
C SER A 3 -19.06 -0.51 45.42
N ALA A 4 -18.73 0.43 44.56
CA ALA A 4 -19.42 0.65 43.30
C ALA A 4 -19.14 -0.54 42.37
N GLU A 5 -20.15 -1.37 42.15
CA GLU A 5 -20.20 -2.26 40.99
C GLU A 5 -20.08 -1.40 39.73
N LYS A 6 -19.10 -1.70 38.88
CA LYS A 6 -19.03 -1.15 37.54
C LYS A 6 -20.27 -1.65 36.78
N PRO A 7 -21.04 -0.77 36.11
CA PRO A 7 -22.16 -1.21 35.30
C PRO A 7 -21.62 -2.06 34.14
N SER A 8 -22.16 -3.27 33.97
CA SER A 8 -21.84 -4.08 32.79
C SER A 8 -22.24 -3.28 31.55
N SER A 9 -21.34 -3.22 30.58
CA SER A 9 -21.66 -2.75 29.24
C SER A 9 -22.85 -3.56 28.74
N LYS A 10 -23.96 -2.92 28.37
CA LYS A 10 -25.08 -3.59 27.71
C LYS A 10 -24.58 -4.13 26.37
N GLY A 11 -24.11 -5.37 26.35
CA GLY A 11 -23.72 -6.09 25.13
C GLY A 11 -24.91 -6.20 24.17
N GLN A 12 -24.62 -6.27 22.88
CA GLN A 12 -25.65 -6.55 21.88
C GLN A 12 -26.05 -8.02 21.98
N ALA A 13 -27.32 -8.36 21.76
CA ALA A 13 -27.81 -9.73 21.84
C ALA A 13 -28.43 -10.18 20.51
N TRP A 14 -28.08 -11.37 20.06
CA TRP A 14 -28.58 -12.02 18.86
C TRP A 14 -29.42 -13.24 19.25
N PHE A 15 -30.63 -13.34 18.71
CA PHE A 15 -31.56 -14.43 19.00
C PHE A 15 -31.86 -15.23 17.75
N CYS A 16 -31.67 -16.55 17.80
CA CYS A 16 -32.11 -17.43 16.72
C CYS A 16 -33.63 -17.62 16.80
N THR A 17 -34.38 -17.14 15.80
CA THR A 17 -35.85 -17.30 15.75
C THR A 17 -36.25 -18.62 15.10
N THR A 18 -36.05 -19.73 15.81
CA THR A 18 -36.56 -21.07 15.42
C THR A 18 -37.99 -21.32 15.91
N GLY A 19 -38.48 -20.48 16.83
CA GLY A 19 -39.74 -20.68 17.55
C GLY A 19 -39.61 -21.55 18.82
N LEU A 20 -38.41 -22.07 19.10
CA LEU A 20 -38.08 -22.78 20.34
C LEU A 20 -37.27 -21.87 21.28
N PRO A 21 -37.34 -22.10 22.60
CA PRO A 21 -36.43 -21.43 23.53
C PRO A 21 -34.99 -21.88 23.28
N SER A 22 -34.05 -20.93 23.44
CA SER A 22 -32.62 -21.22 23.34
C SER A 22 -32.15 -22.10 24.51
N ASP A 23 -31.38 -23.14 24.25
CA ASP A 23 -30.81 -24.06 25.25
C ASP A 23 -29.31 -23.82 25.50
N ILE A 24 -28.71 -22.85 24.80
CA ILE A 24 -27.31 -22.42 24.97
C ILE A 24 -27.15 -20.92 24.71
N VAL A 25 -26.31 -20.28 25.51
CA VAL A 25 -25.82 -18.92 25.32
C VAL A 25 -24.34 -18.98 24.96
N VAL A 26 -23.97 -18.31 23.86
CA VAL A 26 -22.56 -18.13 23.50
C VAL A 26 -22.22 -16.64 23.54
N GLU A 27 -21.23 -16.26 24.33
CA GLU A 27 -20.70 -14.90 24.38
C GLU A 27 -19.44 -14.81 23.53
N VAL A 28 -19.42 -13.86 22.60
CA VAL A 28 -18.26 -13.57 21.74
C VAL A 28 -18.02 -12.07 21.74
N ASP A 29 -16.89 -11.66 22.30
CA ASP A 29 -16.50 -10.27 22.48
C ASP A 29 -17.60 -9.43 23.17
N ASP A 30 -18.24 -8.51 22.44
CA ASP A 30 -19.30 -7.62 22.93
C ASP A 30 -20.73 -8.08 22.58
N MET A 31 -20.86 -9.29 22.02
CA MET A 31 -22.14 -9.84 21.55
C MET A 31 -22.49 -11.18 22.21
N THR A 32 -23.75 -11.30 22.64
CA THR A 32 -24.32 -12.50 23.25
C THR A 32 -25.26 -13.19 22.27
N PHE A 33 -25.13 -14.50 22.09
CA PHE A 33 -25.89 -15.29 21.13
C PHE A 33 -26.75 -16.32 21.84
N HIS A 34 -28.07 -16.23 21.68
CA HIS A 34 -29.03 -17.21 22.17
C HIS A 34 -29.32 -18.23 21.07
N LEU A 35 -28.75 -19.44 21.22
CA LEU A 35 -28.65 -20.47 20.19
C LEU A 35 -29.24 -21.80 20.66
N HIS A 36 -29.03 -22.84 19.86
CA HIS A 36 -29.49 -24.20 20.09
C HIS A 36 -28.32 -25.17 20.01
N LYS A 37 -28.16 -26.08 20.98
CA LYS A 37 -27.04 -27.03 21.10
C LYS A 37 -26.91 -27.90 19.86
N PHE A 38 -28.01 -28.55 19.43
CA PHE A 38 -27.97 -29.55 18.36
C PHE A 38 -27.38 -29.04 17.03
N PRO A 39 -27.85 -27.92 16.43
CA PRO A 39 -27.24 -27.37 15.21
C PRO A 39 -25.73 -27.12 15.34
N LEU A 40 -25.30 -26.57 16.48
CA LEU A 40 -23.89 -26.26 16.72
C LEU A 40 -23.03 -27.52 16.86
N MET A 41 -23.46 -28.47 17.70
CA MET A 41 -22.77 -29.74 17.94
C MET A 41 -22.66 -30.60 16.68
N SER A 42 -23.65 -30.49 15.78
CA SER A 42 -23.64 -31.24 14.51
C SER A 42 -22.61 -30.76 13.50
N LYS A 43 -22.01 -29.57 13.68
CA LYS A 43 -21.08 -28.97 12.72
C LYS A 43 -19.73 -28.57 13.31
N SER A 44 -19.63 -28.43 14.63
CA SER A 44 -18.41 -27.98 15.31
C SER A 44 -17.98 -28.98 16.38
N ARG A 45 -16.78 -29.54 16.21
CA ARG A 45 -16.16 -30.40 17.22
C ARG A 45 -15.93 -29.66 18.53
N LYS A 46 -15.44 -28.42 18.46
CA LYS A 46 -15.12 -27.64 19.66
C LYS A 46 -16.36 -27.34 20.48
N LEU A 47 -17.44 -26.88 19.83
CA LEU A 47 -18.71 -26.65 20.53
C LEU A 47 -19.30 -27.96 21.05
N HIS A 48 -19.23 -29.04 20.28
CA HIS A 48 -19.61 -30.37 20.76
C HIS A 48 -18.89 -30.74 22.06
N ASN A 49 -17.56 -30.62 22.10
CA ASN A 49 -16.79 -30.98 23.30
C ASN A 49 -17.08 -30.05 24.48
N LEU A 50 -17.18 -28.73 24.26
CA LEU A 50 -17.44 -27.77 25.34
C LEU A 50 -18.82 -27.99 25.96
N ILE A 51 -19.84 -28.23 25.14
CA ILE A 51 -21.20 -28.49 25.60
C ILE A 51 -21.25 -29.81 26.39
N THR A 52 -20.69 -30.89 25.85
CA THR A 52 -20.68 -32.20 26.53
C THR A 52 -19.92 -32.15 27.87
N GLN A 53 -18.77 -31.46 27.92
CA GLN A 53 -17.99 -31.32 29.16
C GLN A 53 -18.73 -30.54 30.24
N GLN A 54 -19.47 -29.50 29.85
CA GLN A 54 -20.28 -28.73 30.78
C GLN A 54 -21.44 -29.57 31.33
N GLU A 55 -22.17 -30.28 30.46
CA GLU A 55 -23.26 -31.18 30.87
C GLU A 55 -22.77 -32.30 31.81
N GLU A 56 -21.58 -32.86 31.55
CA GLU A 56 -20.95 -33.85 32.43
C GLU A 56 -20.56 -33.26 33.79
N ALA A 57 -20.04 -32.02 33.83
CA ALA A 57 -19.68 -31.36 35.08
C ALA A 57 -20.90 -31.07 35.96
N GLU A 58 -21.99 -30.61 35.35
CA GLU A 58 -23.28 -30.35 36.03
C GLU A 58 -23.90 -31.65 36.57
N ALA A 59 -23.79 -32.77 35.84
CA ALA A 59 -24.28 -34.06 36.31
C ALA A 59 -23.52 -34.56 37.57
N ILE A 60 -22.23 -34.24 37.69
CA ILE A 60 -21.40 -34.61 38.85
C ILE A 60 -21.72 -33.74 40.07
N THR A 61 -21.91 -32.43 39.89
CA THR A 61 -22.28 -31.51 40.99
C THR A 61 -23.66 -31.85 41.55
N HIS A 62 -24.65 -32.18 40.69
CA HIS A 62 -25.96 -32.63 41.15
C HIS A 62 -25.94 -33.99 41.86
N SER A 63 -24.99 -34.88 41.55
CA SER A 63 -24.86 -36.18 42.23
C SER A 63 -24.15 -36.13 43.60
N THR A 64 -23.57 -34.99 43.99
CA THR A 64 -22.75 -34.86 45.23
C THR A 64 -23.39 -34.01 46.34
N VAL A 65 -24.54 -33.37 46.09
CA VAL A 65 -25.32 -32.67 47.10
C VAL A 65 -26.37 -33.64 47.68
N PRO A 66 -26.41 -33.88 49.02
CA PRO A 66 -27.44 -34.70 49.63
C PRO A 66 -28.82 -34.07 49.42
N GLU A 67 -29.79 -34.87 49.02
CA GLU A 67 -31.22 -34.50 48.96
C GLU A 67 -31.69 -34.06 50.36
N GLU A 68 -31.69 -32.76 50.63
CA GLU A 68 -32.54 -32.19 51.67
C GLU A 68 -33.87 -31.82 51.01
N GLU A 69 -34.94 -32.47 51.49
CA GLU A 69 -36.32 -32.34 51.02
C GLU A 69 -36.82 -30.89 51.18
N GLU A 70 -36.87 -30.11 50.10
CA GLU A 70 -37.74 -28.93 50.03
C GLU A 70 -38.38 -28.82 48.62
N ASP A 71 -39.70 -29.05 48.61
CA ASP A 71 -40.80 -28.60 47.74
C ASP A 71 -40.63 -28.51 46.19
N GLU A 72 -41.62 -29.10 45.51
CA GLU A 72 -41.92 -29.02 44.08
C GLU A 72 -42.03 -27.56 43.59
N ASP A 73 -41.23 -27.18 42.58
CA ASP A 73 -41.57 -26.31 41.43
C ASP A 73 -40.42 -25.37 41.00
N GLU A 74 -39.46 -25.91 40.25
CA GLU A 74 -38.81 -25.36 39.03
C GLU A 74 -37.47 -26.07 38.87
N ILE A 75 -37.41 -27.08 37.99
CA ILE A 75 -36.12 -27.52 37.43
C ILE A 75 -35.64 -26.35 36.58
N VAL A 76 -34.85 -25.46 37.18
CA VAL A 76 -34.12 -24.45 36.41
C VAL A 76 -33.07 -25.22 35.63
N GLU A 77 -33.37 -25.61 34.40
CA GLU A 77 -32.35 -26.08 33.46
C GLU A 77 -31.31 -24.96 33.37
N GLU A 78 -30.14 -25.16 34.01
CA GLU A 78 -29.03 -24.23 33.85
C GLU A 78 -28.69 -24.17 32.35
N GLN A 79 -28.88 -22.99 31.79
CA GLN A 79 -28.66 -22.75 30.38
C GLN A 79 -27.15 -22.84 30.11
N CYS A 80 -26.75 -23.77 29.24
CA CYS A 80 -25.33 -23.95 28.88
C CYS A 80 -24.73 -22.62 28.42
N HIS A 81 -23.54 -22.27 28.90
CA HIS A 81 -22.92 -20.97 28.67
C HIS A 81 -21.49 -21.14 28.21
N VAL A 82 -21.19 -20.66 27.01
CA VAL A 82 -19.86 -20.71 26.42
C VAL A 82 -19.36 -19.30 26.16
N THR A 83 -18.14 -19.00 26.58
CA THR A 83 -17.51 -17.71 26.32
C THR A 83 -16.29 -17.88 25.42
N PHE A 84 -16.22 -17.10 24.34
CA PHE A 84 -15.02 -16.98 23.51
C PHE A 84 -14.47 -15.55 23.60
N THR A 85 -13.27 -15.43 24.14
CA THR A 85 -12.47 -14.21 24.09
C THR A 85 -11.60 -14.21 22.84
N ASP A 86 -11.53 -13.09 22.12
CA ASP A 86 -10.69 -12.92 20.92
C ASP A 86 -11.02 -13.92 19.80
N PHE A 87 -12.31 -14.14 19.53
CA PHE A 87 -12.73 -15.04 18.46
C PHE A 87 -12.23 -14.54 17.10
N PRO A 88 -11.66 -15.41 16.23
CA PRO A 88 -11.11 -14.97 14.96
C PRO A 88 -12.18 -14.35 14.05
N GLY A 89 -12.01 -13.07 13.73
CA GLY A 89 -12.97 -12.28 12.95
C GLY A 89 -14.13 -11.71 13.77
N GLY A 90 -14.09 -11.89 15.10
CA GLY A 90 -15.02 -11.35 16.07
C GLY A 90 -16.42 -11.95 16.00
N SER A 91 -17.35 -11.28 16.69
CA SER A 91 -18.76 -11.65 16.76
C SER A 91 -19.43 -11.78 15.38
N GLU A 92 -19.06 -10.95 14.39
CA GLU A 92 -19.57 -11.06 13.01
C GLU A 92 -19.22 -12.40 12.35
N ALA A 93 -17.98 -12.88 12.53
CA ALA A 93 -17.54 -14.16 11.98
C ALA A 93 -18.23 -15.34 12.68
N PHE A 94 -18.40 -15.24 14.01
CA PHE A 94 -19.16 -16.23 14.76
C PHE A 94 -20.63 -16.27 14.35
N GLU A 95 -21.29 -15.13 14.15
CA GLU A 95 -22.68 -15.07 13.68
C GLU A 95 -22.85 -15.82 12.35
N MET A 96 -21.93 -15.60 11.40
CA MET A 96 -21.94 -16.28 10.11
C MET A 96 -21.69 -17.80 10.25
N ALA A 97 -20.78 -18.21 11.14
CA ALA A 97 -20.54 -19.62 11.43
C ALA A 97 -21.77 -20.28 12.10
N ALA A 98 -22.41 -19.59 13.04
CA ALA A 98 -23.64 -20.04 13.68
C ALA A 98 -24.77 -20.18 12.65
N LYS A 99 -25.01 -19.17 11.81
CA LYS A 99 -25.96 -19.23 10.69
C LYS A 99 -25.70 -20.44 9.79
N PHE A 100 -24.43 -20.72 9.48
CA PHE A 100 -24.05 -21.91 8.73
C PHE A 100 -24.45 -23.21 9.46
N CYS A 101 -24.31 -23.28 10.79
CA CYS A 101 -24.78 -24.42 11.58
C CYS A 101 -26.30 -24.66 11.45
N TYR A 102 -27.09 -23.60 11.29
CA TYR A 102 -28.53 -23.68 11.01
C TYR A 102 -28.87 -23.98 9.54
N GLY A 103 -27.88 -24.25 8.69
CA GLY A 103 -28.11 -24.50 7.27
C GLY A 103 -28.47 -23.26 6.45
N VAL A 104 -28.27 -22.06 7.00
CA VAL A 104 -28.44 -20.81 6.24
C VAL A 104 -27.37 -20.76 5.15
N LYS A 105 -27.79 -20.40 3.93
CA LYS A 105 -26.86 -20.25 2.81
C LYS A 105 -25.84 -19.16 3.11
N MET A 106 -24.57 -19.53 3.11
CA MET A 106 -23.46 -18.61 3.37
C MET A 106 -23.06 -17.84 2.11
N GLU A 107 -22.89 -16.53 2.25
CA GLU A 107 -22.39 -15.64 1.19
C GLU A 107 -20.90 -15.35 1.41
N LEU A 108 -20.05 -16.08 0.70
CA LEU A 108 -18.60 -15.88 0.74
C LEU A 108 -18.17 -14.74 -0.17
N SER A 109 -17.24 -13.94 0.32
CA SER A 109 -16.62 -12.82 -0.39
C SER A 109 -15.13 -12.72 -0.05
N PRO A 110 -14.33 -12.00 -0.86
CA PRO A 110 -12.92 -11.75 -0.53
C PRO A 110 -12.72 -11.03 0.81
N SER A 111 -13.71 -10.28 1.29
CA SER A 111 -13.59 -9.54 2.55
C SER A 111 -13.90 -10.36 3.79
N ASN A 112 -14.62 -11.49 3.68
CA ASN A 112 -15.03 -12.30 4.84
C ASN A 112 -14.43 -13.71 4.87
N VAL A 113 -13.95 -14.25 3.75
CA VAL A 113 -13.55 -15.67 3.68
C VAL A 113 -12.38 -16.01 4.59
N ALA A 114 -11.42 -15.09 4.78
CA ALA A 114 -10.30 -15.31 5.68
C ALA A 114 -10.77 -15.46 7.14
N SER A 115 -11.66 -14.57 7.59
CA SER A 115 -12.27 -14.64 8.92
C SER A 115 -13.05 -15.94 9.12
N LEU A 116 -13.84 -16.34 8.12
CA LEU A 116 -14.62 -17.58 8.18
C LEU A 116 -13.75 -18.84 8.14
N ARG A 117 -12.64 -18.83 7.41
CA ARG A 117 -11.67 -19.92 7.41
C ARG A 117 -11.00 -20.05 8.77
N CYS A 118 -10.65 -18.93 9.41
CA CYS A 118 -10.09 -18.90 10.77
C CYS A 118 -11.13 -19.32 11.82
N ALA A 119 -12.37 -18.84 11.71
CA ALA A 119 -13.49 -19.26 12.56
C ALA A 119 -13.77 -20.77 12.45
N GLY A 120 -13.78 -21.30 11.23
CA GLY A 120 -13.91 -22.73 10.98
C GLY A 120 -12.78 -23.55 11.61
N GLU A 121 -11.54 -23.07 11.53
CA GLU A 121 -10.40 -23.69 12.22
C GLU A 121 -10.61 -23.69 13.73
N PHE A 122 -10.89 -22.51 14.30
CA PHE A 122 -11.04 -22.33 15.73
C PHE A 122 -12.17 -23.19 16.30
N LEU A 123 -13.27 -23.32 15.57
CA LEU A 123 -14.43 -24.15 15.95
C LEU A 123 -14.28 -25.61 15.54
N GLU A 124 -13.17 -25.98 14.89
CA GLU A 124 -12.89 -27.33 14.40
C GLU A 124 -14.05 -27.88 13.52
N MET A 125 -14.49 -27.06 12.57
CA MET A 125 -15.62 -27.36 11.67
C MET A 125 -15.14 -28.12 10.43
N THR A 126 -14.84 -29.41 10.64
CA THR A 126 -14.27 -30.33 9.64
C THR A 126 -15.31 -31.24 9.01
N GLU A 127 -14.91 -31.96 7.97
CA GLU A 127 -15.75 -32.97 7.31
C GLU A 127 -16.10 -34.17 8.19
N GLU A 128 -15.45 -34.33 9.36
CA GLU A 128 -15.78 -35.37 10.33
C GLU A 128 -17.19 -35.18 10.95
N TYR A 129 -17.68 -33.93 10.98
CA TYR A 129 -18.97 -33.57 11.57
C TYR A 129 -20.06 -33.37 10.51
N SER A 130 -19.69 -32.90 9.33
CA SER A 130 -20.63 -32.66 8.23
C SER A 130 -19.93 -32.60 6.90
N GLU A 131 -20.58 -33.09 5.86
CA GLU A 131 -20.16 -32.85 4.48
C GLU A 131 -20.17 -31.34 4.13
N ASP A 132 -19.20 -30.91 3.32
CA ASP A 132 -18.96 -29.53 2.88
C ASP A 132 -18.99 -28.52 4.04
N ASN A 133 -18.29 -28.87 5.13
CA ASN A 133 -18.22 -28.05 6.33
C ASN A 133 -17.42 -26.75 6.08
N LEU A 134 -17.47 -25.84 7.06
CA LEU A 134 -17.01 -24.47 6.93
C LEU A 134 -15.56 -24.36 6.44
N ILE A 135 -14.65 -25.20 6.96
CA ILE A 135 -13.24 -25.23 6.51
C ILE A 135 -13.13 -25.56 5.01
N SER A 136 -13.69 -26.70 4.59
CA SER A 136 -13.64 -27.14 3.19
C SER A 136 -14.28 -26.12 2.24
N LYS A 137 -15.41 -25.54 2.65
CA LYS A 137 -16.15 -24.56 1.87
C LYS A 137 -15.39 -23.26 1.66
N THR A 138 -14.73 -22.76 2.71
CA THR A 138 -13.90 -21.57 2.64
C THR A 138 -12.61 -21.82 1.85
N ASP A 139 -11.96 -22.98 2.01
CA ASP A 139 -10.77 -23.37 1.22
C ASP A 139 -11.07 -23.52 -0.27
N LYS A 140 -12.25 -24.07 -0.63
CA LYS A 140 -12.72 -24.09 -2.02
C LYS A 140 -12.90 -22.68 -2.56
N PHE A 141 -13.52 -21.78 -1.81
CA PHE A 141 -13.70 -20.39 -2.26
C PHE A 141 -12.37 -19.66 -2.43
N LEU A 142 -11.44 -19.81 -1.48
CA LEU A 142 -10.09 -19.27 -1.58
C LEU A 142 -9.42 -19.74 -2.89
N SER A 143 -9.37 -21.05 -3.10
CA SER A 143 -8.69 -21.65 -4.25
C SER A 143 -9.36 -21.34 -5.60
N GLN A 144 -10.69 -21.26 -5.63
CA GLN A 144 -11.45 -21.14 -6.88
C GLN A 144 -11.76 -19.70 -7.27
N ASN A 145 -11.86 -18.77 -6.32
CA ASN A 145 -12.30 -17.39 -6.56
C ASN A 145 -11.29 -16.34 -6.13
N VAL A 146 -10.67 -16.49 -4.95
CA VAL A 146 -9.71 -15.52 -4.43
C VAL A 146 -8.40 -15.61 -5.20
N LEU A 147 -7.73 -16.76 -5.14
CA LEU A 147 -6.38 -16.95 -5.70
C LEU A 147 -6.34 -16.87 -7.23
N LYS A 148 -7.50 -16.82 -7.90
CA LYS A 148 -7.64 -16.61 -9.34
C LYS A 148 -7.87 -15.16 -9.75
N SER A 149 -7.92 -14.21 -8.80
CA SER A 149 -8.13 -12.79 -9.05
C SER A 149 -7.19 -11.91 -8.22
N LEU A 150 -6.43 -11.02 -8.87
CA LEU A 150 -5.48 -10.09 -8.25
C LEU A 150 -6.17 -9.19 -7.23
N GLY A 151 -7.28 -8.57 -7.63
CA GLY A 151 -8.08 -7.73 -6.73
C GLY A 151 -8.67 -8.52 -5.56
N ASN A 152 -9.16 -9.75 -5.79
CA ASN A 152 -9.69 -10.56 -4.70
C ASN A 152 -8.59 -11.02 -3.73
N SER A 153 -7.41 -11.41 -4.24
CA SER A 153 -6.26 -11.77 -3.42
C SER A 153 -5.81 -10.60 -2.54
N ILE A 154 -5.79 -9.37 -3.06
CA ILE A 154 -5.44 -8.19 -2.29
C ILE A 154 -6.53 -7.85 -1.24
N LYS A 155 -7.81 -7.92 -1.62
CA LYS A 155 -8.93 -7.72 -0.68
C LYS A 155 -8.90 -8.74 0.47
N THR A 156 -8.56 -10.00 0.15
CA THR A 156 -8.43 -11.07 1.16
C THR A 156 -7.18 -10.89 2.01
N LEU A 157 -6.05 -10.48 1.41
CA LEU A 157 -4.85 -10.13 2.14
C LEU A 157 -5.11 -9.01 3.16
N LYS A 158 -5.88 -7.99 2.76
CA LYS A 158 -6.31 -6.91 3.67
C LYS A 158 -7.17 -7.42 4.82
N SER A 159 -8.11 -8.34 4.59
CA SER A 159 -8.96 -8.87 5.67
C SER A 159 -8.17 -9.69 6.70
N CYS A 160 -7.00 -10.22 6.32
CA CYS A 160 -6.09 -10.93 7.24
C CYS A 160 -5.46 -10.03 8.31
N GLU A 161 -5.46 -8.69 8.16
CA GLU A 161 -4.86 -7.76 9.14
C GLU A 161 -5.39 -7.88 10.55
N LYS A 162 -6.65 -8.31 10.71
CA LYS A 162 -7.31 -8.49 12.02
C LYS A 162 -7.26 -9.94 12.53
N LEU A 163 -6.57 -10.83 11.82
CA LEU A 163 -6.63 -12.28 12.04
C LEU A 163 -5.26 -12.89 12.39
N PHE A 164 -4.25 -12.06 12.65
CA PHE A 164 -2.93 -12.53 13.07
C PHE A 164 -2.97 -13.08 14.51
N PRO A 165 -2.26 -14.20 14.80
CA PRO A 165 -1.39 -14.97 13.91
C PRO A 165 -2.11 -16.05 13.06
N MET A 166 -3.37 -16.36 13.36
CA MET A 166 -4.08 -17.53 12.79
C MET A 166 -4.14 -17.52 11.25
N ALA A 167 -4.36 -16.37 10.60
CA ALA A 167 -4.36 -16.31 9.14
C ALA A 167 -2.99 -16.62 8.50
N GLU A 168 -1.90 -16.40 9.24
CA GLU A 168 -0.55 -16.75 8.82
C GLU A 168 -0.26 -18.24 9.04
N ASP A 169 -0.66 -18.79 10.20
CA ASP A 169 -0.53 -20.23 10.48
C ASP A 169 -1.31 -21.09 9.46
N LEU A 170 -2.44 -20.58 8.98
CA LEU A 170 -3.27 -21.20 7.94
C LEU A 170 -2.78 -20.93 6.50
N GLY A 171 -1.65 -20.22 6.34
CA GLY A 171 -1.07 -19.89 5.04
C GLY A 171 -1.98 -19.07 4.13
N ILE A 172 -2.96 -18.33 4.66
CA ILE A 172 -3.89 -17.53 3.84
C ILE A 172 -3.14 -16.33 3.26
N THR A 173 -2.37 -15.64 4.11
CA THR A 173 -1.55 -14.47 3.74
C THR A 173 -0.55 -14.80 2.64
N GLU A 174 0.21 -15.88 2.80
CA GLU A 174 1.23 -16.32 1.84
C GLU A 174 0.61 -16.68 0.49
N ARG A 175 -0.43 -17.53 0.47
CA ARG A 175 -1.15 -17.89 -0.76
C ARG A 175 -1.69 -16.66 -1.49
N CYS A 176 -2.20 -15.65 -0.77
CA CYS A 176 -2.67 -14.41 -1.38
C CYS A 176 -1.51 -13.63 -2.03
N ILE A 177 -0.36 -13.52 -1.36
CA ILE A 177 0.83 -12.84 -1.90
C ILE A 177 1.36 -13.56 -3.15
N GLU A 178 1.48 -14.90 -3.11
CA GLU A 178 1.90 -15.71 -4.26
C GLU A 178 0.93 -15.57 -5.45
N SER A 179 -0.37 -15.52 -5.18
CA SER A 179 -1.40 -15.25 -6.19
C SER A 179 -1.23 -13.86 -6.81
N VAL A 180 -0.94 -12.84 -6.01
CA VAL A 180 -0.68 -11.48 -6.52
C VAL A 180 0.53 -11.49 -7.44
N ILE A 181 1.64 -12.09 -7.01
CA ILE A 181 2.90 -12.20 -7.75
C ILE A 181 2.68 -12.92 -9.08
N SER A 182 2.15 -14.14 -9.04
CA SER A 182 1.94 -14.97 -10.25
C SER A 182 1.05 -14.30 -11.30
N ARG A 183 0.00 -13.58 -10.86
CA ARG A 183 -0.90 -12.84 -11.74
C ARG A 183 -0.31 -11.54 -12.25
N ALA A 184 0.48 -10.84 -11.45
CA ALA A 184 1.18 -9.63 -11.88
C ALA A 184 2.24 -9.95 -12.94
N SER A 185 2.97 -11.07 -12.79
CA SER A 185 3.97 -11.51 -13.77
C SER A 185 3.40 -11.97 -15.11
N SER A 186 2.14 -12.43 -15.12
CA SER A 186 1.46 -12.92 -16.33
C SER A 186 0.53 -11.89 -16.98
N ALA A 187 0.39 -10.70 -16.38
CA ALA A 187 -0.49 -9.65 -16.88
C ALA A 187 0.16 -8.88 -18.05
N ASP A 188 -0.59 -8.70 -19.14
CA ASP A 188 -0.24 -7.74 -20.18
C ASP A 188 -0.47 -6.31 -19.64
N PRO A 189 0.57 -5.45 -19.60
CA PRO A 189 0.46 -4.06 -19.19
C PRO A 189 -0.65 -3.26 -19.91
N ALA A 190 -1.00 -3.63 -21.15
CA ALA A 190 -2.02 -2.94 -21.92
C ALA A 190 -3.47 -3.36 -21.55
N LEU A 191 -3.67 -4.55 -20.96
CA LEU A 191 -5.00 -5.12 -20.74
C LEU A 191 -5.52 -4.97 -19.30
N PHE A 192 -4.65 -4.61 -18.35
CA PHE A 192 -4.95 -4.66 -16.91
C PHE A 192 -5.14 -3.30 -16.24
N GLY A 193 -5.47 -2.26 -17.01
CA GLY A 193 -5.76 -0.94 -16.45
C GLY A 193 -4.56 -0.33 -15.72
N TRP A 194 -3.34 -0.69 -16.16
CA TRP A 194 -2.13 -0.02 -15.71
C TRP A 194 -2.33 1.48 -15.89
N PRO A 195 -1.95 2.31 -14.90
CA PRO A 195 -2.00 3.76 -15.06
C PRO A 195 -0.98 4.13 -16.13
N VAL A 196 -1.40 4.07 -17.39
CA VAL A 196 -0.64 4.59 -18.51
C VAL A 196 -0.49 6.08 -18.25
N SER A 197 0.75 6.56 -18.19
CA SER A 197 1.08 7.97 -17.99
C SER A 197 0.16 8.84 -18.87
N GLU A 198 -0.47 9.88 -18.31
CA GLU A 198 -1.44 10.75 -19.00
C GLU A 198 -0.91 11.30 -20.34
N ALA A 199 0.41 11.30 -20.55
CA ALA A 199 1.06 11.61 -21.82
C ALA A 199 0.65 10.68 -22.98
N ALA A 200 0.47 9.37 -22.75
CA ALA A 200 0.09 8.44 -23.82
C ALA A 200 -1.42 8.48 -24.13
N ALA A 201 -2.26 8.92 -23.18
CA ALA A 201 -3.69 9.15 -23.43
C ALA A 201 -3.93 10.28 -24.46
N SER A 202 -2.95 11.15 -24.67
CA SER A 202 -3.01 12.18 -25.71
C SER A 202 -2.65 11.67 -27.12
N ALA A 203 -1.94 10.55 -27.24
CA ALA A 203 -1.52 10.01 -28.54
C ALA A 203 -2.58 9.11 -29.19
N SER A 204 -3.54 8.58 -28.42
CA SER A 204 -4.60 7.67 -28.92
C SER A 204 -5.90 8.39 -29.32
N LYS A 205 -5.91 9.72 -29.44
CA LYS A 205 -7.07 10.48 -29.95
C LYS A 205 -7.03 10.65 -31.46
N GLN A 206 -7.15 9.54 -32.19
CA GLN A 206 -7.67 9.55 -33.57
C GLN A 206 -8.70 8.43 -33.74
N ILE A 207 -9.76 8.48 -32.94
CA ILE A 207 -11.05 7.89 -33.32
C ILE A 207 -12.06 9.02 -33.27
N LEU A 208 -12.52 9.40 -34.45
CA LEU A 208 -13.47 10.48 -34.73
C LEU A 208 -14.69 10.38 -33.81
N TRP A 209 -14.82 11.32 -32.87
CA TRP A 209 -15.99 11.46 -32.01
C TRP A 209 -16.75 12.74 -32.42
N ASN A 210 -17.83 12.57 -33.19
CA ASN A 210 -18.79 13.63 -33.44
C ASN A 210 -19.59 13.87 -32.16
N GLY A 211 -19.55 15.11 -31.66
CA GLY A 211 -20.20 15.52 -30.43
C GLY A 211 -21.72 15.36 -30.48
N ILE A 212 -22.25 14.58 -29.53
CA ILE A 212 -23.56 14.76 -28.91
C ILE A 212 -23.41 14.33 -27.45
N ASP A 213 -23.74 15.24 -26.54
CA ASP A 213 -23.79 15.01 -25.10
C ASP A 213 -24.76 13.88 -24.75
N ALA A 214 -24.30 12.91 -23.97
CA ALA A 214 -25.16 11.97 -23.27
C ALA A 214 -24.55 11.63 -21.91
N ALA A 215 -24.97 12.39 -20.90
CA ALA A 215 -24.99 11.94 -19.53
C ALA A 215 -25.81 10.64 -19.47
N GLY A 216 -25.14 9.49 -19.40
CA GLY A 216 -25.80 8.19 -19.45
C GLY A 216 -24.82 7.06 -19.22
N ARG A 217 -24.97 6.40 -18.07
CA ARG A 217 -24.34 5.14 -17.64
C ARG A 217 -23.77 4.30 -18.79
N ARG A 218 -22.46 4.08 -18.77
CA ARG A 218 -21.85 2.89 -19.39
C ARG A 218 -21.27 2.01 -18.29
N ASN A 219 -22.11 1.16 -17.72
CA ASN A 219 -21.67 -0.16 -17.27
C ASN A 219 -21.60 -1.02 -18.52
N GLY A 220 -20.39 -1.38 -18.93
CA GLY A 220 -20.14 -2.23 -20.08
C GLY A 220 -18.65 -2.49 -20.24
N ALA A 221 -18.20 -3.62 -19.69
CA ALA A 221 -16.99 -4.38 -20.01
C ALA A 221 -15.79 -3.57 -20.56
N GLY A 222 -14.86 -3.18 -19.68
CA GLY A 222 -13.60 -2.56 -20.11
C GLY A 222 -12.91 -1.62 -19.10
N ALA A 223 -13.43 -1.47 -17.89
CA ALA A 223 -12.68 -0.88 -16.78
C ALA A 223 -12.20 -2.03 -15.90
N GLY A 224 -10.96 -2.48 -16.09
CA GLY A 224 -10.35 -3.45 -15.17
C GLY A 224 -10.46 -2.89 -13.74
N ASP A 225 -10.94 -3.72 -12.81
CA ASP A 225 -10.84 -3.45 -11.37
C ASP A 225 -9.41 -2.95 -11.09
N SER A 226 -9.27 -1.66 -10.78
CA SER A 226 -7.98 -1.06 -10.49
C SER A 226 -7.55 -1.56 -9.11
N TRP A 227 -6.97 -2.75 -9.09
CA TRP A 227 -6.43 -3.43 -7.91
C TRP A 227 -5.44 -2.58 -7.11
N PHE A 228 -4.91 -1.50 -7.71
CA PHE A 228 -4.16 -0.45 -7.03
C PHE A 228 -4.96 0.22 -5.90
N GLU A 229 -6.26 0.44 -6.07
CA GLU A 229 -7.12 1.01 -5.03
C GLU A 229 -7.15 0.11 -3.79
N ASP A 230 -7.29 -1.20 -4.00
CA ASP A 230 -7.27 -2.21 -2.94
C ASP A 230 -5.88 -2.36 -2.32
N LEU A 231 -4.82 -2.34 -3.14
CA LEU A 231 -3.43 -2.43 -2.67
C LEU A 231 -3.09 -1.24 -1.78
N ALA A 232 -3.54 -0.06 -2.17
CA ALA A 232 -3.35 1.14 -1.37
C ALA A 232 -4.21 1.14 -0.09
N LEU A 233 -5.10 0.17 0.13
CA LEU A 233 -5.81 0.01 1.40
C LEU A 233 -5.09 -0.92 2.39
N LEU A 234 -3.97 -1.55 1.99
CA LEU A 234 -3.13 -2.34 2.88
C LEU A 234 -2.39 -1.43 3.88
N ARG A 235 -2.30 -1.86 5.13
CA ARG A 235 -1.41 -1.24 6.12
C ARG A 235 0.06 -1.45 5.76
N VAL A 236 0.91 -0.55 6.25
CA VAL A 236 2.35 -0.52 5.96
C VAL A 236 3.05 -1.90 6.12
N PRO A 237 2.79 -2.71 7.18
CA PRO A 237 3.44 -4.01 7.32
C PRO A 237 3.13 -5.00 6.20
N LEU A 238 1.84 -5.14 5.82
CA LEU A 238 1.44 -6.04 4.73
C LEU A 238 1.89 -5.52 3.38
N PHE A 239 1.83 -4.20 3.17
CA PHE A 239 2.35 -3.57 1.96
C PHE A 239 3.86 -3.85 1.80
N LYS A 240 4.66 -3.64 2.85
CA LYS A 240 6.10 -3.98 2.86
C LYS A 240 6.34 -5.44 2.51
N ARG A 241 5.63 -6.36 3.17
CA ARG A 241 5.75 -7.81 2.92
C ARG A 241 5.44 -8.16 1.47
N LEU A 242 4.37 -7.58 0.91
CA LEU A 242 4.01 -7.78 -0.49
C LEU A 242 5.12 -7.29 -1.43
N ILE A 243 5.61 -6.06 -1.24
CA ILE A 243 6.66 -5.49 -2.10
C ILE A 243 7.97 -6.28 -2.00
N LEU A 244 8.35 -6.74 -0.80
CA LEU A 244 9.52 -7.61 -0.61
C LEU A 244 9.36 -8.93 -1.36
N ALA A 245 8.21 -9.59 -1.22
CA ALA A 245 7.95 -10.83 -1.94
C ALA A 245 7.93 -10.64 -3.47
N MET A 246 7.42 -9.49 -3.96
CA MET A 246 7.48 -9.14 -5.39
C MET A 246 8.92 -8.96 -5.89
N LYS A 247 9.80 -8.37 -5.06
CA LYS A 247 11.23 -8.24 -5.36
C LYS A 247 11.95 -9.59 -5.37
N ASP A 248 11.69 -10.43 -4.37
CA ASP A 248 12.29 -11.76 -4.25
C ASP A 248 11.86 -12.68 -5.40
N ALA A 249 10.66 -12.47 -5.94
CA ALA A 249 10.16 -13.15 -7.13
C ALA A 249 10.59 -12.49 -8.46
N GLU A 250 11.49 -11.50 -8.42
CA GLU A 250 12.06 -10.80 -9.59
C GLU A 250 10.99 -10.22 -10.54
N LEU A 251 9.90 -9.66 -10.00
CA LEU A 251 8.89 -8.98 -10.82
C LEU A 251 9.51 -7.77 -11.54
N ASN A 252 8.94 -7.44 -12.70
CA ASN A 252 9.34 -6.27 -13.48
C ASN A 252 9.42 -5.02 -12.58
N PRO A 253 10.57 -4.34 -12.48
CA PRO A 253 10.76 -3.17 -11.63
C PRO A 253 9.74 -2.04 -11.86
N GLU A 254 9.21 -1.89 -13.08
CA GLU A 254 8.15 -0.91 -13.39
C GLU A 254 6.83 -1.19 -12.66
N ILE A 255 6.52 -2.47 -12.44
CA ILE A 255 5.34 -2.91 -11.67
C ILE A 255 5.50 -2.46 -10.22
N ILE A 256 6.67 -2.74 -9.65
CA ILE A 256 7.01 -2.40 -8.27
C ILE A 256 6.99 -0.88 -8.10
N GLU A 257 7.62 -0.14 -9.03
CA GLU A 257 7.61 1.33 -9.05
C GLU A 257 6.18 1.87 -9.05
N THR A 258 5.31 1.37 -9.93
CA THR A 258 3.92 1.81 -10.02
C THR A 258 3.17 1.53 -8.70
N CYS A 259 3.37 0.37 -8.07
CA CYS A 259 2.76 0.05 -6.79
C CYS A 259 3.19 1.01 -5.68
N VAL A 260 4.49 1.27 -5.54
CA VAL A 260 5.01 2.16 -4.49
C VAL A 260 4.65 3.62 -4.75
N MET A 261 4.65 4.06 -6.02
CA MET A 261 4.21 5.40 -6.38
C MET A 261 2.72 5.60 -6.10
N TYR A 262 1.88 4.61 -6.42
CA TYR A 262 0.44 4.67 -6.15
C TYR A 262 0.16 4.70 -4.64
N TYR A 263 0.85 3.86 -3.86
CA TYR A 263 0.75 3.85 -2.40
C TYR A 263 1.14 5.22 -1.81
N ALA A 264 2.28 5.78 -2.24
CA ALA A 264 2.75 7.09 -1.82
C ALA A 264 1.73 8.21 -2.12
N LYS A 265 1.14 8.22 -3.33
CA LYS A 265 0.15 9.25 -3.72
C LYS A 265 -1.08 9.28 -2.81
N LYS A 266 -1.43 8.14 -2.20
CA LYS A 266 -2.58 8.05 -1.30
C LYS A 266 -2.29 8.57 0.11
N TYR A 267 -1.10 8.26 0.64
CA TYR A 267 -0.78 8.50 2.05
C TYR A 267 0.12 9.71 2.29
N ILE A 268 0.78 10.24 1.25
CA ILE A 268 1.67 11.40 1.35
C ILE A 268 1.04 12.59 0.63
N PRO A 269 0.47 13.56 1.37
CA PRO A 269 -0.13 14.75 0.78
C PRO A 269 0.90 15.57 -0.02
N GLY A 270 0.47 16.16 -1.13
CA GLY A 270 1.29 17.13 -1.87
C GLY A 270 2.35 16.55 -2.84
N VAL A 271 2.54 15.23 -2.87
CA VAL A 271 3.49 14.60 -3.81
C VAL A 271 3.03 14.74 -5.28
N SER A 272 1.73 14.84 -5.53
CA SER A 272 1.16 15.15 -6.85
C SER A 272 0.49 16.54 -6.84
N ARG A 273 1.14 17.57 -7.42
CA ARG A 273 0.60 18.94 -7.51
C ARG A 273 -0.74 19.04 -8.28
N SER A 274 -1.11 18.04 -9.08
CA SER A 274 -2.35 18.02 -9.88
C SER A 274 -3.63 17.71 -9.10
N SER A 275 -3.55 17.19 -7.86
CA SER A 275 -4.74 16.89 -7.06
C SER A 275 -4.95 17.91 -5.94
N ARG A 276 -5.38 19.14 -6.31
CA ARG A 276 -5.99 20.10 -5.36
C ARG A 276 -7.46 19.77 -5.08
N LYS A 277 -7.84 18.49 -5.03
CA LYS A 277 -9.14 18.13 -4.44
C LYS A 277 -8.88 17.86 -2.96
N PRO A 278 -9.54 18.59 -2.04
CA PRO A 278 -9.49 18.25 -0.63
C PRO A 278 -9.89 16.78 -0.50
N LEU A 279 -9.08 15.99 0.19
CA LEU A 279 -9.47 14.65 0.61
C LEU A 279 -10.79 14.77 1.38
N PRO A 280 -11.83 13.96 1.10
CA PRO A 280 -13.04 13.98 1.90
C PRO A 280 -12.66 13.77 3.37
N SER A 281 -13.21 14.61 4.23
CA SER A 281 -12.88 14.85 5.64
C SER A 281 -13.14 13.68 6.60
N SER A 282 -13.06 12.44 6.14
CA SER A 282 -13.31 11.22 6.92
C SER A 282 -12.11 10.27 7.05
N SER A 283 -10.98 10.52 6.37
CA SER A 283 -9.73 9.80 6.63
C SER A 283 -8.86 10.65 7.55
N SER A 284 -8.62 10.18 8.77
CA SER A 284 -7.60 10.73 9.66
C SER A 284 -6.30 10.92 8.86
N VAL A 285 -5.81 12.14 8.75
CA VAL A 285 -4.51 12.42 8.12
C VAL A 285 -3.47 11.61 8.90
N SER A 286 -2.75 10.70 8.23
CA SER A 286 -1.68 9.91 8.84
C SER A 286 -0.71 10.81 9.59
N SER A 287 -0.23 10.36 10.75
CA SER A 287 0.72 11.15 11.56
C SER A 287 1.99 11.46 10.76
N GLU A 288 2.72 12.54 11.07
CA GLU A 288 3.99 12.85 10.39
C GLU A 288 5.00 11.70 10.48
N ALA A 289 5.01 10.96 11.59
CA ALA A 289 5.84 9.78 11.78
C ALA A 289 5.46 8.64 10.81
N GLU A 290 4.16 8.40 10.63
CA GLU A 290 3.66 7.40 9.68
C GLU A 290 3.92 7.83 8.23
N GLN A 291 3.74 9.11 7.89
CA GLN A 291 4.07 9.65 6.57
C GLN A 291 5.58 9.50 6.27
N LYS A 292 6.43 9.75 7.27
CA LYS A 292 7.88 9.56 7.16
C LYS A 292 8.23 8.10 6.93
N GLU A 293 7.65 7.17 7.70
CA GLU A 293 7.86 5.73 7.51
C GLU A 293 7.45 5.29 6.10
N ILE A 294 6.29 5.74 5.62
CA ILE A 294 5.79 5.43 4.28
C ILE A 294 6.74 5.99 3.22
N LEU A 295 7.17 7.24 3.36
CA LEU A 295 8.10 7.89 2.43
C LEU A 295 9.43 7.11 2.34
N GLU A 296 10.04 6.77 3.47
CA GLU A 296 11.29 6.01 3.49
C GLU A 296 11.12 4.61 2.90
N THR A 297 10.00 3.96 3.19
CA THR A 297 9.63 2.66 2.62
C THR A 297 9.49 2.73 1.10
N VAL A 298 8.81 3.76 0.59
CA VAL A 298 8.62 3.97 -0.85
C VAL A 298 9.98 4.16 -1.51
N VAL A 299 10.82 5.05 -0.98
CA VAL A 299 12.14 5.35 -1.55
C VAL A 299 13.06 4.13 -1.56
N MET A 300 13.09 3.34 -0.48
CA MET A 300 13.85 2.08 -0.41
C MET A 300 13.39 1.03 -1.44
N ASN A 301 12.14 1.14 -1.90
CA ASN A 301 11.54 0.20 -2.85
C ASN A 301 11.44 0.70 -4.28
N LEU A 302 11.84 1.95 -4.58
CA LEU A 302 11.97 2.43 -5.94
C LEU A 302 13.12 1.71 -6.67
N PRO A 303 12.95 1.33 -7.95
CA PRO A 303 14.03 0.78 -8.75
C PRO A 303 15.21 1.76 -8.84
N PRO A 304 16.46 1.27 -8.79
CA PRO A 304 17.64 2.13 -8.85
C PRO A 304 17.91 2.71 -10.24
N GLU A 305 17.40 2.08 -11.30
CA GLU A 305 17.68 2.44 -12.69
C GLU A 305 16.76 3.55 -13.23
N LYS A 306 17.21 4.20 -14.31
CA LYS A 306 16.41 5.18 -15.06
C LYS A 306 15.35 4.42 -15.86
N ASN A 307 14.08 4.71 -15.60
CA ASN A 307 12.98 4.19 -16.43
C ASN A 307 12.76 5.11 -17.64
N LEU A 308 12.68 4.53 -18.82
CA LEU A 308 12.74 5.24 -20.10
C LEU A 308 11.47 6.03 -20.47
N ASN A 309 10.38 5.91 -19.69
CA ASN A 309 9.03 6.16 -20.22
C ASN A 309 8.13 7.15 -19.44
N SER A 310 8.64 8.04 -18.56
CA SER A 310 7.72 9.02 -17.95
C SER A 310 8.36 10.24 -17.28
N SER A 311 8.22 11.41 -17.92
CA SER A 311 8.43 12.72 -17.28
C SER A 311 7.54 12.95 -16.05
N THR A 312 6.44 12.21 -15.93
CA THR A 312 5.56 12.18 -14.74
C THR A 312 6.29 11.59 -13.51
N ALA A 313 7.30 10.73 -13.72
CA ALA A 313 8.11 10.18 -12.63
C ALA A 313 9.04 11.26 -12.03
N THR A 314 9.70 12.08 -12.86
CA THR A 314 10.62 13.14 -12.39
C THR A 314 9.93 14.13 -11.45
N ARG A 315 8.77 14.68 -11.86
CA ARG A 315 8.00 15.61 -11.00
C ARG A 315 7.57 14.97 -9.69
N PHE A 316 7.19 13.70 -9.74
CA PHE A 316 6.82 12.93 -8.54
C PHE A 316 8.01 12.75 -7.59
N LEU A 317 9.21 12.47 -8.10
CA LEU A 317 10.43 12.36 -7.29
C LEU A 317 10.80 13.68 -6.61
N PHE A 318 10.67 14.81 -7.31
CA PHE A 318 10.84 16.13 -6.68
C PHE A 318 9.75 16.42 -5.63
N GLY A 319 8.53 15.91 -5.84
CA GLY A 319 7.47 15.95 -4.81
C GLY A 319 7.84 15.14 -3.56
N LEU A 320 8.39 13.94 -3.74
CA LEU A 320 8.91 13.11 -2.64
C LEU A 320 10.08 13.80 -1.93
N LEU A 321 11.03 14.37 -2.66
CA LEU A 321 12.19 15.06 -2.08
C LEU A 321 11.79 16.25 -1.21
N ARG A 322 10.85 17.08 -1.69
CA ARG A 322 10.29 18.18 -0.89
C ARG A 322 9.64 17.66 0.40
N THR A 323 8.88 16.56 0.29
CA THR A 323 8.22 15.96 1.46
C THR A 323 9.23 15.34 2.42
N ALA A 324 10.30 14.72 1.90
CA ALA A 324 11.41 14.18 2.69
C ALA A 324 12.12 15.26 3.50
N ASN A 325 12.28 16.46 2.92
CA ASN A 325 12.83 17.62 3.62
C ASN A 325 11.89 18.13 4.71
N ILE A 326 10.58 18.26 4.42
CA ILE A 326 9.57 18.69 5.40
C ILE A 326 9.50 17.74 6.60
N LEU A 327 9.49 16.43 6.33
CA LEU A 327 9.35 15.38 7.36
C LEU A 327 10.68 15.03 8.05
N ASN A 328 11.78 15.72 7.72
CA ASN A 328 13.13 15.39 8.21
C ASN A 328 13.44 13.88 8.07
N ALA A 329 13.28 13.34 6.86
CA ALA A 329 13.62 11.96 6.54
C ALA A 329 15.12 11.66 6.79
N SER A 330 15.51 10.39 6.79
CA SER A 330 16.92 9.99 6.88
C SER A 330 17.77 10.55 5.74
N GLU A 331 19.06 10.77 5.99
CA GLU A 331 20.02 11.20 4.96
C GLU A 331 20.12 10.20 3.81
N SER A 332 20.07 8.90 4.12
CA SER A 332 20.04 7.84 3.11
C SER A 332 18.81 7.95 2.20
N CYS A 333 17.64 8.27 2.75
CA CYS A 333 16.43 8.50 1.97
C CYS A 333 16.56 9.71 1.03
N ARG A 334 17.05 10.85 1.54
CA ARG A 334 17.29 12.04 0.71
C ARG A 334 18.32 11.78 -0.38
N ASN A 335 19.45 11.17 -0.04
CA ASN A 335 20.50 10.83 -1.01
C ASN A 335 19.97 9.87 -2.10
N ALA A 336 19.20 8.85 -1.73
CA ALA A 336 18.59 7.94 -2.70
C ALA A 336 17.66 8.67 -3.70
N LEU A 337 16.87 9.64 -3.21
CA LEU A 337 16.04 10.50 -4.05
C LEU A 337 16.88 11.41 -4.95
N GLU A 338 17.86 12.12 -4.38
CA GLU A 338 18.77 13.01 -5.12
C GLU A 338 19.50 12.26 -6.23
N LYS A 339 20.00 11.06 -5.93
CA LYS A 339 20.64 10.17 -6.91
C LYS A 339 19.68 9.76 -8.01
N LYS A 340 18.46 9.31 -7.68
CA LYS A 340 17.47 8.88 -8.69
C LYS A 340 16.97 10.05 -9.55
N ILE A 341 16.87 11.25 -8.99
CA ILE A 341 16.57 12.47 -9.74
C ILE A 341 17.73 12.81 -10.68
N GLY A 342 18.98 12.73 -10.19
CA GLY A 342 20.18 12.97 -10.99
C GLY A 342 20.27 12.07 -12.22
N LEU A 343 19.79 10.82 -12.16
CA LEU A 343 19.77 9.91 -13.31
C LEU A 343 18.80 10.32 -14.44
N GLN A 344 17.88 11.25 -14.20
CA GLN A 344 16.88 11.71 -15.17
C GLN A 344 16.72 13.24 -15.17
N LEU A 345 17.79 13.94 -14.78
CA LEU A 345 17.78 15.40 -14.60
C LEU A 345 17.41 16.13 -15.91
N GLU A 346 17.72 15.55 -17.07
CA GLU A 346 17.36 16.10 -18.38
C GLU A 346 15.84 16.16 -18.64
N GLU A 347 15.03 15.47 -17.84
CA GLU A 347 13.56 15.48 -17.91
C GLU A 347 12.93 16.47 -16.92
N ALA A 348 13.73 17.12 -16.07
CA ALA A 348 13.27 18.06 -15.08
C ALA A 348 12.96 19.44 -15.68
N THR A 349 12.04 20.15 -15.05
CA THR A 349 11.73 21.55 -15.36
C THR A 349 12.38 22.49 -14.35
N LEU A 350 12.50 23.77 -14.69
CA LEU A 350 13.01 24.79 -13.76
C LEU A 350 12.22 24.80 -12.44
N ASP A 351 10.89 24.73 -12.51
CA ASP A 351 10.00 24.65 -11.34
C ASP A 351 10.26 23.43 -10.44
N ASP A 352 10.81 22.35 -11.00
CA ASP A 352 11.15 21.17 -10.23
C ASP A 352 12.40 21.42 -9.35
N LEU A 353 13.38 22.16 -9.87
CA LEU A 353 14.63 22.52 -9.18
C LEU A 353 14.43 23.57 -8.07
N LEU A 354 13.34 24.34 -8.11
CA LEU A 354 12.97 25.29 -7.06
C LEU A 354 12.48 24.53 -5.79
N VAL A 355 13.42 23.89 -5.09
CA VAL A 355 13.21 23.21 -3.82
C VAL A 355 13.43 24.21 -2.69
N PRO A 356 12.40 24.54 -1.89
CA PRO A 356 12.57 25.51 -0.79
C PRO A 356 13.58 25.03 0.25
N SER A 357 14.34 25.97 0.81
CA SER A 357 15.14 25.70 2.00
C SER A 357 14.23 25.59 3.22
N TYR A 358 14.29 24.46 3.93
CA TYR A 358 13.59 24.24 5.21
C TYR A 358 14.54 24.28 6.41
N SER A 359 15.81 24.65 6.18
CA SER A 359 16.83 24.73 7.23
C SER A 359 16.81 26.11 7.89
N TYR A 360 16.70 26.14 9.21
CA TYR A 360 16.86 27.39 9.98
C TYR A 360 18.28 27.99 9.90
N LEU A 361 19.25 27.22 9.43
CA LEU A 361 20.65 27.64 9.31
C LEU A 361 20.97 28.23 7.93
N ASN A 362 20.08 28.05 6.95
CA ASN A 362 20.32 28.48 5.58
C ASN A 362 19.31 29.58 5.21
N GLU A 363 19.81 30.79 5.01
CA GLU A 363 18.99 31.99 4.78
C GLU A 363 18.55 32.13 3.32
N THR A 364 19.01 31.26 2.42
CA THR A 364 18.60 31.26 1.02
C THR A 364 17.16 30.76 0.87
N LEU A 365 16.45 31.28 -0.14
CA LEU A 365 15.08 30.88 -0.46
C LEU A 365 15.00 29.42 -0.93
N TYR A 366 16.03 28.95 -1.65
CA TYR A 366 16.10 27.61 -2.23
C TYR A 366 17.29 26.81 -1.66
N ASP A 367 17.15 25.49 -1.65
CA ASP A 367 18.18 24.55 -1.25
C ASP A 367 19.16 24.30 -2.41
N VAL A 368 20.14 25.20 -2.55
CA VAL A 368 21.18 25.13 -3.59
C VAL A 368 22.06 23.89 -3.42
N ASP A 369 22.38 23.51 -2.17
CA ASP A 369 23.21 22.33 -1.89
C ASP A 369 22.52 21.04 -2.39
N CYS A 370 21.20 20.95 -2.29
CA CYS A 370 20.43 19.82 -2.82
C CYS A 370 20.53 19.72 -4.35
N VAL A 371 20.37 20.85 -5.07
CA VAL A 371 20.50 20.86 -6.54
C VAL A 371 21.93 20.56 -6.98
N GLU A 372 22.94 21.02 -6.24
CA GLU A 372 24.36 20.68 -6.47
C GLU A 372 24.63 19.18 -6.33
N ARG A 373 24.06 18.51 -5.32
CA ARG A 373 24.18 17.05 -5.16
C ARG A 373 23.47 16.30 -6.29
N ILE A 374 22.28 16.73 -6.68
CA ILE A 374 21.54 16.16 -7.82
C ILE A 374 22.36 16.28 -9.12
N LEU A 375 22.92 17.45 -9.39
CA LEU A 375 23.78 17.68 -10.55
C LEU A 375 25.03 16.80 -10.50
N SER A 376 25.67 16.69 -9.35
CA SER A 376 26.83 15.81 -9.16
C SER A 376 26.50 14.34 -9.50
N HIS A 377 25.32 13.85 -9.09
CA HIS A 377 24.87 12.50 -9.48
C HIS A 377 24.65 12.36 -10.98
N PHE A 378 24.08 13.36 -11.64
CA PHE A 378 23.93 13.38 -13.10
C PHE A 378 25.30 13.27 -13.79
N LEU A 379 26.25 14.13 -13.42
CA LEU A 379 27.60 14.17 -14.03
C LEU A 379 28.34 12.84 -13.83
N ASN A 380 28.36 12.31 -12.60
CA ASN A 380 28.98 11.01 -12.31
C ASN A 380 28.35 9.87 -13.14
N SER A 381 27.03 9.88 -13.31
CA SER A 381 26.33 8.87 -14.13
C SER A 381 26.62 9.03 -15.62
N PHE A 382 26.84 10.25 -16.08
CA PHE A 382 27.16 10.57 -17.46
C PHE A 382 28.57 10.09 -17.81
N GLU A 383 29.54 10.38 -16.95
CA GLU A 383 30.93 9.92 -17.07
C GLU A 383 31.04 8.39 -17.08
N ALA A 384 30.31 7.72 -16.17
CA ALA A 384 30.27 6.25 -16.13
C ALA A 384 29.76 5.65 -17.46
N ARG A 385 28.68 6.21 -18.02
CA ARG A 385 28.12 5.75 -19.31
C ARG A 385 29.11 5.95 -20.46
N ASN A 386 29.76 7.11 -20.52
CA ASN A 386 30.73 7.42 -21.58
C ASN A 386 32.00 6.56 -21.46
N SER A 387 32.44 6.26 -20.24
CA SER A 387 33.59 5.38 -19.99
C SER A 387 33.30 3.94 -20.44
N THR A 388 32.07 3.44 -20.27
CA THR A 388 31.68 2.11 -20.76
C THR A 388 31.49 2.05 -22.29
N ALA A 389 31.04 3.14 -22.91
CA ALA A 389 30.91 3.23 -24.37
C ALA A 389 32.27 3.34 -25.07
N GLY A 390 33.25 4.01 -24.44
CA GLY A 390 34.61 4.17 -24.97
C GLY A 390 35.43 2.88 -25.04
N VAL A 391 35.04 1.81 -24.32
CA VAL A 391 35.73 0.50 -24.39
C VAL A 391 35.29 -0.32 -25.62
N VAL A 392 34.09 -0.07 -26.17
CA VAL A 392 33.56 -0.84 -27.32
C VAL A 392 34.09 -0.31 -28.66
N THR A 393 34.55 0.95 -28.73
CA THR A 393 34.93 1.61 -29.99
C THR A 393 36.44 1.66 -30.27
N VAL A 394 37.31 1.13 -29.40
CA VAL A 394 38.78 1.14 -29.64
C VAL A 394 39.21 0.13 -30.72
N ALA A 395 38.29 -0.64 -31.30
CA ALA A 395 38.65 -1.64 -32.31
C ALA A 395 38.79 -1.10 -33.74
N GLU A 396 38.21 0.05 -34.13
CA GLU A 396 38.34 0.52 -35.52
C GLU A 396 38.46 2.05 -35.68
N VAL A 397 39.53 2.40 -36.40
CA VAL A 397 39.86 3.66 -37.09
C VAL A 397 40.54 4.77 -36.28
N ILE A 398 41.87 4.77 -36.38
CA ILE A 398 42.73 5.95 -36.28
C ILE A 398 42.46 6.81 -37.54
N GLU A 399 41.77 7.95 -37.37
CA GLU A 399 41.96 9.10 -38.27
C GLU A 399 42.22 10.34 -37.42
N GLU A 400 43.39 10.93 -37.63
CA GLU A 400 43.83 12.19 -37.04
C GLU A 400 42.97 13.34 -37.59
N GLY A 401 41.93 13.68 -36.85
CA GLY A 401 41.15 14.91 -36.98
C GLY A 401 40.51 15.18 -35.63
N GLU A 402 40.59 16.42 -35.14
CA GLU A 402 40.10 16.86 -33.82
C GLU A 402 38.82 16.11 -33.43
N ALA A 403 38.94 15.22 -32.44
CA ALA A 403 37.80 14.52 -31.88
C ALA A 403 36.90 15.55 -31.22
N ALA A 404 35.99 16.13 -32.02
CA ALA A 404 34.89 16.93 -31.51
C ALA A 404 34.09 15.98 -30.61
N GLU A 405 34.33 16.06 -29.31
CA GLU A 405 33.56 15.37 -28.28
C GLU A 405 32.08 15.53 -28.64
N SER A 406 31.43 14.42 -28.98
CA SER A 406 30.05 14.44 -29.44
C SER A 406 29.16 14.92 -28.29
N ARG A 407 28.77 16.20 -28.33
CA ARG A 407 27.95 16.83 -27.30
C ARG A 407 26.65 16.05 -27.14
N SER A 408 26.38 15.55 -25.94
CA SER A 408 25.16 14.81 -25.66
C SER A 408 23.96 15.74 -25.55
N PRO A 409 22.83 15.46 -26.23
CA PRO A 409 21.60 16.24 -26.06
C PRO A 409 21.13 16.35 -24.61
N ALA A 410 21.27 15.27 -23.82
CA ALA A 410 20.92 15.27 -22.40
C ALA A 410 21.80 16.24 -21.59
N MET A 411 23.11 16.25 -21.85
CA MET A 411 24.06 17.17 -21.21
C MET A 411 23.72 18.63 -21.53
N MET A 412 23.36 18.94 -22.78
CA MET A 412 22.95 20.29 -23.18
C MET A 412 21.61 20.72 -22.56
N LEU A 413 20.65 19.81 -22.43
CA LEU A 413 19.38 20.07 -21.74
C LEU A 413 19.61 20.41 -20.26
N VAL A 414 20.47 19.64 -19.59
CA VAL A 414 20.87 19.93 -18.20
C VAL A 414 21.63 21.25 -18.11
N GLY A 415 22.55 21.55 -19.03
CA GLY A 415 23.25 22.83 -19.06
C GLY A 415 22.30 24.03 -19.11
N LYS A 416 21.32 23.97 -20.02
CA LYS A 416 20.27 25.00 -20.12
C LYS A 416 19.40 25.09 -18.85
N LEU A 417 19.08 23.96 -18.24
CA LEU A 417 18.28 23.89 -17.02
C LEU A 417 19.01 24.55 -15.84
N ILE A 418 20.30 24.24 -15.66
CA ILE A 418 21.14 24.81 -14.62
C ILE A 418 21.39 26.30 -14.83
N ASP A 419 21.60 26.76 -16.06
CA ASP A 419 21.70 28.21 -16.36
C ASP A 419 20.38 28.95 -16.04
N GLY A 420 19.24 28.30 -16.30
CA GLY A 420 17.93 28.80 -15.87
C GLY A 420 17.83 28.91 -14.35
N TYR A 421 18.24 27.87 -13.63
CA TYR A 421 18.23 27.84 -12.16
C TYR A 421 19.18 28.86 -11.54
N LEU A 422 20.40 28.99 -12.08
CA LEU A 422 21.37 30.04 -11.73
C LEU A 422 20.75 31.43 -11.84
N SER A 423 19.99 31.69 -12.92
CA SER A 423 19.32 32.97 -13.11
C SER A 423 18.21 33.24 -12.08
N GLU A 424 17.53 32.21 -11.58
CA GLU A 424 16.51 32.36 -10.54
C GLU A 424 17.16 32.63 -9.17
N ILE A 425 18.14 31.81 -8.77
CA ILE A 425 18.82 31.97 -7.48
C ILE A 425 19.72 33.21 -7.43
N ALA A 426 20.13 33.75 -8.58
CA ALA A 426 20.91 34.98 -8.67
C ALA A 426 20.21 36.18 -8.02
N SER A 427 18.87 36.15 -7.94
CA SER A 427 18.07 37.20 -7.32
C SER A 427 18.04 37.16 -5.78
N ASP A 428 18.60 36.10 -5.17
CA ASP A 428 18.60 35.90 -3.73
C ASP A 428 19.76 36.66 -3.06
N ALA A 429 19.43 37.69 -2.28
CA ALA A 429 20.40 38.51 -1.56
C ALA A 429 21.22 37.74 -0.52
N ASN A 430 20.75 36.57 -0.08
CA ASN A 430 21.47 35.73 0.88
C ASN A 430 22.41 34.73 0.20
N LEU A 431 22.39 34.63 -1.15
CA LEU A 431 23.29 33.77 -1.89
C LEU A 431 24.70 34.36 -1.93
N LYS A 432 25.66 33.67 -1.30
CA LYS A 432 27.05 34.13 -1.20
C LYS A 432 27.79 34.06 -2.55
N PRO A 433 28.73 34.98 -2.84
CA PRO A 433 29.45 35.02 -4.12
C PRO A 433 30.21 33.72 -4.43
N GLU A 434 30.87 33.14 -3.43
CA GLU A 434 31.59 31.88 -3.58
C GLU A 434 30.65 30.72 -3.97
N ARG A 435 29.44 30.68 -3.41
CA ARG A 435 28.45 29.65 -3.73
C ARG A 435 27.92 29.81 -5.14
N PHE A 436 27.58 31.04 -5.55
CA PHE A 436 27.16 31.34 -6.92
C PHE A 436 28.26 30.96 -7.93
N TYR A 437 29.50 31.38 -7.67
CA TYR A 437 30.64 31.09 -8.54
C TYR A 437 30.90 29.59 -8.68
N ASN A 438 30.99 28.85 -7.56
CA ASN A 438 31.27 27.41 -7.59
C ASN A 438 30.20 26.63 -8.35
N PHE A 439 28.93 27.00 -8.19
CA PHE A 439 27.83 26.38 -8.91
C PHE A 439 27.81 26.76 -10.40
N ALA A 440 28.19 28.00 -10.75
CA ALA A 440 28.29 28.44 -12.14
C ALA A 440 29.31 27.64 -12.97
N ILE A 441 30.41 27.22 -12.34
CA ILE A 441 31.52 26.48 -12.96
C ILE A 441 31.41 24.95 -12.80
N SER A 442 30.31 24.44 -12.23
CA SER A 442 30.19 23.01 -11.92
C SER A 442 29.87 22.13 -13.14
N LEU A 443 29.53 22.73 -14.28
CA LEU A 443 29.22 22.04 -15.53
C LEU A 443 30.45 21.93 -16.44
N PRO A 444 30.63 20.81 -17.16
CA PRO A 444 31.69 20.67 -18.16
C PRO A 444 31.43 21.53 -19.39
N ASP A 445 32.47 21.84 -20.17
CA ASP A 445 32.40 22.68 -21.38
C ASP A 445 31.38 22.16 -22.41
N GLN A 446 31.18 20.84 -22.46
CA GLN A 446 30.24 20.17 -23.36
C GLN A 446 28.76 20.49 -23.05
N ALA A 447 28.45 21.02 -21.86
CA ALA A 447 27.09 21.35 -21.43
C ALA A 447 26.53 22.61 -22.08
N ARG A 448 27.38 23.50 -22.57
CA ARG A 448 26.98 24.77 -23.17
C ARG A 448 27.41 24.82 -24.63
N LEU A 449 26.47 25.18 -25.51
CA LEU A 449 26.79 25.59 -26.87
C LEU A 449 27.16 27.07 -26.92
N PHE A 450 26.46 27.86 -26.09
CA PHE A 450 26.69 29.29 -25.88
C PHE A 450 26.50 29.58 -24.39
N ASP A 451 27.28 30.52 -23.86
CA ASP A 451 27.26 30.90 -22.45
C ASP A 451 26.26 32.02 -22.12
N ASP A 452 25.39 32.41 -23.06
CA ASP A 452 24.43 33.51 -22.89
C ASP A 452 23.55 33.35 -21.63
N GLY A 453 23.14 32.11 -21.32
CA GLY A 453 22.36 31.78 -20.14
C GLY A 453 23.13 32.07 -18.85
N LEU A 454 24.39 31.64 -18.80
CA LEU A 454 25.31 31.91 -17.69
C LEU A 454 25.59 33.41 -17.54
N TYR A 455 25.94 34.11 -18.63
CA TYR A 455 26.19 35.56 -18.59
C TYR A 455 24.98 36.34 -18.09
N ARG A 456 23.77 35.93 -18.48
CA ARG A 456 22.53 36.52 -17.95
C ARG A 456 22.39 36.29 -16.45
N ALA A 457 22.68 35.08 -15.95
CA ALA A 457 22.63 34.81 -14.52
C ALA A 457 23.66 35.65 -13.74
N VAL A 458 24.87 35.81 -14.28
CA VAL A 458 25.91 36.68 -13.70
C VAL A 458 25.46 38.15 -13.67
N ASP A 459 24.89 38.65 -14.76
CA ASP A 459 24.36 40.02 -14.82
C ASP A 459 23.23 40.27 -13.82
N VAL A 460 22.34 39.28 -13.60
CA VAL A 460 21.33 39.35 -12.54
C VAL A 460 21.98 39.37 -11.16
N TYR A 461 22.95 38.48 -10.90
CA TYR A 461 23.61 38.37 -9.60
C TYR A 461 24.36 39.65 -9.20
N LEU A 462 25.03 40.30 -10.16
CA LEU A 462 25.76 41.55 -9.93
C LEU A 462 24.86 42.78 -9.70
N LYS A 463 23.55 42.66 -9.96
CA LYS A 463 22.56 43.73 -9.76
C LYS A 463 21.86 43.67 -8.41
N VAL A 464 21.97 42.54 -7.71
CA VAL A 464 21.49 42.33 -6.35
C VAL A 464 22.50 42.88 -5.36
#